data_AF-A0A922SC37-F1
#
_entry.id   AF-A0A922SC37-F1
#
_cell.length_a   1.000
_cell.length_b   1.000
_cell.length_c   1.000
_cell.angle_alpha   90.00
_cell.angle_beta   90.00
_cell.angle_gamma   90.00
#
_symmetry.space_group_name_H-M   'P 1'
#
loop_
_entity.id
_entity.type
_entity.pdbx_description
1 polymer ?
#
loop_
_entity_poly.entity_id
_entity_poly.type
_entity_poly.pdbx_seq_one_letter_code
_entity_poly.pdbx_strand_id
1 'polypeptide(L)'
;MVERGDSVLVAMSDGGEERTNTNINFFLEEFGIVVNNDCVVRAKYHKFYHPKECHISNGILNRAVTKYLMKMPNYSSESDDFL
;
A
#
# COMPACT_ATOMS: atom_id res chain seq x y z
N MET A 1 -23.50 -3.92 -2.28
CA MET A 1 -22.60 -4.06 -3.45
C MET A 1 -21.76 -5.31 -3.28
N VAL A 2 -20.89 -5.37 -2.27
CA VAL A 2 -20.05 -6.55 -2.01
C VAL A 2 -20.88 -7.84 -1.84
N GLU A 3 -21.99 -7.81 -1.10
CA GLU A 3 -22.89 -8.97 -0.94
C GLU A 3 -23.53 -9.47 -2.24
N ARG A 4 -23.60 -8.63 -3.28
CA ARG A 4 -24.12 -9.00 -4.60
C ARG A 4 -23.05 -9.60 -5.51
N GLY A 5 -21.80 -9.69 -5.04
CA GLY A 5 -20.65 -10.18 -5.79
C GLY A 5 -19.82 -9.09 -6.47
N ASP A 6 -20.14 -7.81 -6.26
CA ASP A 6 -19.35 -6.70 -6.80
C ASP A 6 -18.01 -6.55 -6.06
N SER A 7 -17.01 -6.01 -6.74
CA SER A 7 -15.68 -5.71 -6.16
C SER A 7 -15.52 -4.22 -5.89
N VAL A 8 -14.82 -3.88 -4.80
CA VAL A 8 -14.53 -2.50 -4.38
C VAL A 8 -13.03 -2.38 -4.09
N LEU A 9 -12.42 -1.30 -4.57
CA LEU A 9 -11.06 -0.89 -4.22
C LEU A 9 -11.12 0.41 -3.43
N VAL A 10 -10.56 0.42 -2.23
CA VAL A 10 -10.41 1.62 -1.38
C VAL A 10 -8.94 1.97 -1.30
N ALA A 11 -8.60 3.24 -1.58
CA ALA A 11 -7.25 3.77 -1.46
C ALA A 11 -7.29 5.08 -0.66
N MET A 12 -6.43 5.17 0.37
CA MET A 12 -6.37 6.29 1.30
C MET A 12 -4.97 6.92 1.32
N SER A 13 -4.90 8.20 1.65
CA SER A 13 -3.64 8.93 1.84
C SER A 13 -3.16 8.84 3.30
N ASP A 14 -1.96 9.37 3.55
CA ASP A 14 -1.42 9.49 4.90
C ASP A 14 -2.28 10.38 5.81
N GLY A 15 -2.30 10.08 7.10
CA GLY A 15 -3.14 10.73 8.10
C GLY A 15 -4.56 10.17 8.19
N GLY A 16 -4.87 9.11 7.44
CA GLY A 16 -6.08 8.31 7.61
C GLY A 16 -7.38 9.07 7.35
N GLU A 17 -8.46 8.58 7.95
CA GLU A 17 -9.80 9.14 7.76
C GLU A 17 -9.97 10.49 8.47
N GLU A 18 -9.22 10.74 9.54
CA GLU A 18 -9.24 12.01 10.28
C GLU A 18 -8.71 13.17 9.41
N ARG A 19 -7.56 12.98 8.76
CA ARG A 19 -7.00 14.03 7.89
C ARG A 19 -7.82 14.24 6.63
N THR A 20 -8.42 13.18 6.09
CA THR A 20 -9.21 13.23 4.86
C THR A 20 -10.67 13.60 5.10
N ASN A 21 -11.08 13.75 6.37
CA ASN A 21 -12.43 14.10 6.80
C ASN A 21 -13.48 13.16 6.20
N THR A 22 -13.26 11.85 6.37
CA THR A 22 -14.17 10.78 5.96
C THR A 22 -14.39 9.81 7.14
N ASN A 23 -15.33 8.90 6.99
CA ASN A 23 -15.71 7.88 7.97
C ASN A 23 -15.64 6.47 7.36
N ILE A 24 -14.74 6.26 6.41
CA ILE A 24 -14.66 5.01 5.64
C ILE A 24 -14.35 3.80 6.52
N ASN A 25 -13.70 3.98 7.68
CA ASN A 25 -13.45 2.87 8.60
C ASN A 25 -14.74 2.23 9.11
N PHE A 26 -15.84 2.99 9.23
CA PHE A 26 -17.15 2.43 9.58
C PHE A 26 -17.57 1.28 8.65
N PHE A 27 -17.23 1.37 7.36
CA PHE A 27 -17.46 0.29 6.39
C PHE A 27 -16.38 -0.79 6.43
N LEU A 28 -15.10 -0.41 6.54
CA LEU A 28 -13.98 -1.35 6.49
C LEU A 28 -13.88 -2.27 7.72
N GLU A 29 -14.29 -1.77 8.88
CA GLU A 29 -14.28 -2.51 10.15
C GLU A 29 -15.14 -3.77 10.09
N GLU A 30 -16.24 -3.76 9.33
CA GLU A 30 -17.08 -4.95 9.09
C GLU A 30 -16.31 -6.09 8.40
N PHE A 31 -15.23 -5.77 7.69
CA PHE A 31 -14.34 -6.71 7.01
C PHE A 31 -13.01 -6.93 7.76
N GLY A 32 -12.88 -6.39 8.97
CA GLY A 32 -11.67 -6.52 9.79
C GLY A 32 -10.49 -5.69 9.29
N ILE A 33 -10.74 -4.60 8.55
CA ILE A 33 -9.72 -3.68 8.02
C ILE A 33 -9.91 -2.30 8.67
N VAL A 34 -8.82 -1.64 9.05
CA VAL A 34 -8.83 -0.28 9.58
C VAL A 34 -7.71 0.52 8.93
N VAL A 35 -8.00 1.76 8.55
CA VAL A 35 -7.00 2.74 8.09
C VAL A 35 -6.61 3.61 9.27
N ASN A 36 -5.32 3.60 9.61
CA ASN A 36 -4.77 4.37 10.73
C ASN A 36 -4.59 5.85 10.39
N ASN A 37 -4.60 6.70 11.41
CA ASN A 37 -4.27 8.14 11.31
C ASN A 37 -2.75 8.36 11.46
N ASP A 38 -1.94 7.60 10.72
CA ASP A 38 -0.48 7.66 10.75
C ASP A 38 0.10 7.95 9.36
N CYS A 39 1.43 7.96 9.27
CA CYS A 39 2.13 8.15 8.01
C CYS A 39 3.39 7.28 7.96
N VAL A 40 3.57 6.58 6.85
CA VAL A 40 4.79 5.82 6.58
C VAL A 40 5.91 6.79 6.20
N VAL A 41 7.04 6.67 6.90
CA VAL A 41 8.27 7.41 6.60
C VAL A 41 9.43 6.44 6.41
N ARG A 42 10.36 6.82 5.55
CA ARG A 42 11.57 6.05 5.25
C ARG A 42 12.54 6.03 6.42
N ALA A 43 13.14 4.86 6.66
CA ALA A 43 14.13 4.67 7.74
C ALA A 43 15.58 5.00 7.32
N LYS A 44 15.92 4.90 6.02
CA LYS A 44 17.26 5.19 5.47
C LYS A 44 17.23 6.45 4.63
N TYR A 45 18.30 7.27 4.68
CA TYR A 45 18.52 8.45 3.83
C TYR A 45 18.81 8.08 2.34
N HIS A 46 18.55 9.03 1.43
CA HIS A 46 18.41 8.92 -0.03
C HIS A 46 18.20 10.36 -0.49
N LYS A 47 19.04 10.78 -1.44
CA LYS A 47 19.33 12.19 -1.70
C LYS A 47 18.14 12.98 -2.25
N PHE A 48 17.27 12.31 -3.02
CA PHE A 48 16.28 12.99 -3.85
C PHE A 48 14.83 12.81 -3.41
N TYR A 49 14.56 11.88 -2.49
CA TYR A 49 13.18 11.54 -2.10
C TYR A 49 12.75 12.23 -0.81
N HIS A 50 11.52 12.72 -0.81
CA HIS A 50 10.88 13.24 0.40
C HIS A 50 10.78 12.14 1.48
N PRO A 51 10.84 12.46 2.80
CA PRO A 51 10.69 11.48 3.88
C PRO A 51 9.50 10.51 3.77
N LYS A 52 8.40 10.94 3.13
CA LYS A 52 7.19 10.14 2.92
C LYS A 52 7.18 9.32 1.61
N GLU A 53 8.18 9.52 0.74
CA GLU A 53 8.38 8.72 -0.47
C GLU A 53 9.24 7.50 -0.09
N CYS A 54 8.57 6.43 0.31
CA CYS A 54 9.20 5.27 0.92
C CYS A 54 9.42 4.15 -0.12
N HIS A 55 10.68 3.75 -0.30
CA HIS A 55 11.02 2.54 -1.04
C HIS A 55 10.90 1.32 -0.12
N ILE A 56 10.08 0.33 -0.51
CA ILE A 56 9.86 -0.91 0.25
C ILE A 56 10.26 -2.09 -0.63
N SER A 57 11.49 -2.59 -0.45
CA SER A 57 12.01 -3.73 -1.23
C SER A 57 11.49 -5.09 -0.75
N ASN A 58 11.27 -5.24 0.57
CA ASN A 58 10.87 -6.52 1.19
C ASN A 58 9.48 -6.46 1.85
N GLY A 59 8.49 -5.92 1.15
CA GLY A 59 7.13 -5.69 1.68
C GLY A 59 6.05 -6.72 1.27
N ILE A 60 6.41 -7.76 0.52
CA ILE A 60 5.41 -8.70 -0.03
C ILE A 60 5.03 -9.76 1.02
N LEU A 61 3.82 -9.66 1.56
CA LEU A 61 3.30 -10.63 2.55
C LEU A 61 2.67 -11.87 1.90
N ASN A 62 2.07 -11.73 0.71
CA ASN A 62 1.39 -12.83 0.02
C ASN A 62 2.14 -13.24 -1.26
N ARG A 63 2.63 -14.48 -1.29
CA ARG A 63 3.36 -15.09 -2.43
C ARG A 63 2.60 -15.07 -3.76
N ALA A 64 1.26 -15.01 -3.72
CA ALA A 64 0.45 -14.91 -4.93
C ALA A 64 0.79 -13.63 -5.71
N VAL A 65 1.04 -12.52 -5.02
CA VAL A 65 1.42 -11.23 -5.65
C VAL A 65 2.69 -11.42 -6.48
N THR A 66 3.75 -11.96 -5.89
CA THR A 66 5.01 -12.27 -6.60
C THR A 66 4.78 -13.21 -7.77
N LYS A 67 3.98 -14.27 -7.58
CA LYS A 67 3.68 -15.26 -8.64
C LYS A 67 3.00 -14.63 -9.85
N TYR A 68 2.10 -13.67 -9.65
CA TYR A 68 1.43 -12.97 -10.76
C TYR A 68 2.32 -11.90 -11.39
N LEU A 69 3.10 -11.16 -10.59
CA LEU A 69 4.07 -10.17 -11.10
C LEU A 69 5.14 -10.81 -11.98
N MET A 70 5.73 -11.92 -11.55
CA MET A 70 6.76 -12.64 -12.32
C MET A 70 6.24 -13.26 -13.63
N LYS A 71 4.92 -13.40 -13.78
CA LYS A 71 4.28 -13.85 -15.02
C LYS A 71 3.97 -12.72 -15.99
N MET A 72 4.10 -11.46 -15.56
CA MET A 72 3.87 -10.33 -16.45
C MET A 72 5.04 -10.20 -17.43
N PRO A 73 4.78 -10.22 -18.75
CA PRO A 73 5.82 -9.90 -19.72
C PRO A 73 6.27 -8.47 -19.43
N ASN A 74 7.57 -8.28 -19.20
CA ASN A 74 8.25 -7.00 -18.88
C ASN A 74 8.40 -6.64 -17.38
N TYR A 75 8.16 -7.55 -16.43
CA TYR A 75 8.61 -7.30 -15.06
C TYR A 75 10.13 -7.53 -14.93
N SER A 76 10.90 -6.45 -14.81
CA SER A 76 12.29 -6.47 -14.36
C SER A 76 12.35 -5.93 -12.93
N SER A 77 12.73 -6.76 -11.96
CA SER A 77 13.14 -6.26 -10.65
C SER A 77 14.49 -5.57 -10.83
N GLU A 78 14.54 -4.24 -10.69
CA GLU A 78 15.83 -3.57 -10.51
C GLU A 78 16.48 -4.14 -9.25
N SER A 79 17.65 -4.75 -9.40
CA SER A 79 18.48 -5.18 -8.28
C SER A 79 19.02 -3.97 -7.54
N ASP A 80 19.12 -4.08 -6.21
CA ASP A 80 19.63 -3.08 -5.26
C ASP A 80 21.15 -2.76 -5.45
N ASP A 81 21.64 -2.64 -6.69
CA ASP A 81 23.06 -2.45 -6.99
C ASP A 81 23.56 -1.00 -6.77
N PHE A 82 22.68 -0.08 -6.33
CA PHE A 82 22.99 1.35 -6.18
C PHE A 82 22.69 1.94 -4.77
N LEU A 83 22.59 1.12 -3.72
CA LEU A 83 22.35 1.58 -2.34
C LEU A 83 23.39 1.19 -1.30
#